data_AF-A0A965VIG3-F1
#
_entry.id   AF-A0A965VIG3-F1
#
_cell.length_a   1.000
_cell.length_b   1.000
_cell.length_c   1.000
_cell.angle_alpha   90.00
_cell.angle_beta   90.00
_cell.angle_gamma   90.00
#
_symmetry.space_group_name_H-M   'P 1'
#
loop_
_entity.id
_entity.type
_entity.pdbx_description
1 polymer ?
#
loop_
_entity_poly.entity_id
_entity_poly.type
_entity_poly.pdbx_seq_one_letter_code
_entity_poly.pdbx_strand_id
1 'polypeptide(L)' 'RKDPRGVEYHWMVGSFVHKDQDADSDINVLDQNYTSIVPIQYDLTHYKLKEELSNSWRDVLA' A
#
# COMPACT_ATOMS: atom_id res chain seq x y z
N ARG A 1 -4.21 -27.47 -0.54
CA ARG A 1 -5.06 -28.45 0.20
C ARG A 1 -6.17 -28.91 -0.76
N LYS A 2 -6.90 -29.97 -0.44
CA LYS A 2 -8.05 -30.41 -1.25
C LYS A 2 -9.34 -30.24 -0.45
N ASP A 3 -10.40 -29.78 -1.11
CA ASP A 3 -11.73 -29.69 -0.49
C ASP A 3 -12.35 -31.10 -0.36
N PRO A 4 -13.46 -31.26 0.37
CA PRO A 4 -14.13 -32.57 0.50
C PRO A 4 -14.62 -33.17 -0.83
N ARG A 5 -14.67 -32.38 -1.91
CA ARG A 5 -15.03 -32.81 -3.28
C ARG A 5 -13.79 -33.13 -4.13
N GLY A 6 -12.59 -33.05 -3.55
CA GLY A 6 -11.31 -33.33 -4.21
C GLY A 6 -10.72 -32.17 -5.01
N VAL A 7 -11.33 -30.98 -4.96
CA VAL A 7 -10.87 -29.80 -5.70
C VAL A 7 -9.70 -29.15 -4.96
N GLU A 8 -8.63 -28.83 -5.69
CA GLU A 8 -7.48 -28.14 -5.10
C GLU A 8 -7.81 -26.69 -4.77
N TYR A 9 -7.39 -26.26 -3.58
CA TYR A 9 -7.43 -24.87 -3.17
C TYR A 9 -6.16 -24.50 -2.41
N HIS A 10 -5.85 -23.21 -2.45
CA HIS A 10 -4.65 -22.65 -1.86
C HIS A 10 -5.03 -21.53 -0.91
N TRP A 11 -4.36 -21.48 0.24
CA TRP A 11 -4.41 -20.31 1.11
C TRP A 11 -3.20 -19.45 0.79
N MET A 12 -3.45 -18.16 0.59
CA MET A 12 -2.36 -17.19 0.59
C MET A 12 -1.86 -17.07 2.03
N VAL A 13 -0.57 -17.28 2.21
CA VAL A 13 0.11 -17.13 3.50
C VAL A 13 1.20 -16.08 3.36
N GLY A 14 1.50 -15.40 4.46
CA GLY A 14 2.54 -14.40 4.52
C GLY A 14 2.76 -13.98 5.97
N SER A 15 3.96 -13.48 6.25
CA SER A 15 4.25 -12.79 7.51
C SER A 15 4.10 -11.30 7.28
N PHE A 16 3.51 -10.60 8.26
CA PHE A 16 3.51 -9.15 8.25
C PHE A 16 4.94 -8.64 8.43
N VAL A 17 5.39 -7.75 7.53
CA VAL A 17 6.71 -7.11 7.62
C VAL A 17 6.49 -5.61 7.57
N HIS A 18 6.68 -4.95 8.71
CA HIS A 18 6.66 -3.50 8.80
C HIS A 18 7.98 -2.95 8.18
N LYS A 19 7.87 -2.33 7.01
CA LYS A 19 9.01 -1.71 6.30
C LYS A 19 9.01 -0.19 6.37
N ASP A 20 7.96 0.38 6.93
CA ASP A 20 7.89 1.82 7.15
C ASP A 20 8.87 2.19 8.26
N GLN A 21 9.58 3.30 8.07
CA GLN A 21 10.49 3.86 9.07
C GLN A 21 9.94 5.16 9.64
N ASP A 22 8.77 5.61 9.16
CA ASP A 22 8.13 6.82 9.66
C ASP A 22 7.60 6.60 11.08
N ALA A 23 8.10 7.41 12.01
CA ALA A 23 7.71 7.38 13.41
C ALA A 23 6.22 7.70 13.59
N ASP A 24 5.61 8.42 12.64
CA ASP A 24 4.21 8.83 12.68
C ASP A 24 3.28 7.80 12.01
N SER A 25 3.80 6.64 11.58
CA SER A 25 2.98 5.55 11.04
C SER A 25 1.98 5.03 12.08
N ASP A 26 0.83 4.55 11.60
CA ASP A 26 -0.24 4.02 12.44
C ASP A 26 0.23 2.86 13.34
N ILE A 27 1.10 1.99 12.83
CA ILE A 27 1.67 0.86 13.57
C ILE A 27 2.58 1.36 14.70
N ASN A 28 3.44 2.35 14.42
CA ASN A 28 4.38 2.85 15.43
C ASN A 28 3.67 3.55 16.59
N VAL A 29 2.56 4.26 16.35
CA VAL A 29 1.76 4.86 17.43
C VAL A 29 0.95 3.83 18.21
N LEU A 30 0.47 2.77 17.56
CA LEU A 30 -0.21 1.66 18.22
C LEU A 30 0.75 0.88 19.14
N ASP A 31 1.98 0.62 18.69
CA ASP A 31 3.03 -0.03 19.50
C ASP A 31 3.40 0.79 20.75
N GLN A 32 3.18 2.11 20.71
CA GLN A 32 3.37 3.03 21.83
C GLN A 32 2.15 3.16 22.76
N ASN A 33 1.10 2.35 22.57
CA ASN A 33 -0.16 2.38 23.32
C ASN A 33 -1.02 3.66 23.12
N TYR A 34 -0.94 4.26 21.94
CA TYR A 34 -1.83 5.37 21.54
C TYR A 34 -2.88 4.90 20.53
N THR A 35 -4.00 5.63 20.44
CA THR A 35 -5.00 5.45 19.38
C THR A 35 -4.57 6.20 18.12
N SER A 36 -4.61 5.54 16.97
CA SER A 36 -4.35 6.16 15.66
C SER A 36 -5.63 6.67 14.99
N ILE A 37 -5.59 7.89 14.46
CA ILE A 37 -6.65 8.48 13.61
C ILE A 37 -5.99 8.99 12.33
N VAL A 38 -6.19 8.28 11.23
CA VAL A 38 -5.56 8.60 9.94
C VAL A 38 -6.61 9.18 8.97
N PRO A 39 -6.49 10.45 8.54
CA PRO A 39 -7.34 10.97 7.48
C PRO A 39 -6.98 10.29 6.15
N ILE A 40 -7.94 9.60 5.54
CA ILE A 40 -7.71 8.87 4.30
C ILE A 40 -7.97 9.75 3.07
N GLN A 41 -7.14 9.57 2.06
CA GLN A 41 -7.35 10.14 0.74
C GLN A 41 -8.06 9.09 -0.15
N TYR A 42 -9.29 9.37 -0.58
CA TYR A 42 -10.06 8.47 -1.45
C TYR A 42 -9.64 8.59 -2.92
N ASP A 43 -9.12 9.75 -3.33
CA ASP A 43 -8.55 9.95 -4.66
C ASP A 43 -7.12 9.41 -4.70
N LEU A 44 -6.97 8.23 -5.30
CA LEU A 44 -5.67 7.53 -5.39
C LEU A 44 -4.71 8.13 -6.42
N THR A 45 -5.07 9.25 -7.06
CA THR A 45 -4.22 9.91 -8.04
C THR A 45 -2.98 10.50 -7.37
N HIS A 46 -1.80 9.99 -7.72
CA HIS A 46 -0.53 10.57 -7.31
C HIS A 46 -0.17 11.78 -8.20
N TYR A 47 -0.77 12.95 -7.92
CA TYR A 47 -0.68 14.15 -8.76
C TYR A 47 0.74 14.62 -9.09
N LYS A 48 1.69 14.53 -8.14
CA LYS A 48 3.08 14.92 -8.37
C LYS A 48 3.73 14.09 -9.49
N LEU A 49 3.65 12.76 -9.39
CA LEU A 49 4.09 11.83 -10.43
C LEU A 49 3.38 12.06 -11.77
N LYS A 50 2.06 12.34 -11.75
CA LYS A 50 1.32 12.67 -12.98
C LYS A 50 1.92 13.89 -13.69
N GLU A 51 2.29 14.94 -12.95
CA GLU A 51 2.94 16.13 -13.49
C GLU A 51 4.34 15.80 -14.05
N GLU A 52 5.16 15.07 -13.31
CA GLU A 52 6.49 14.61 -13.74
C GLU A 52 6.42 13.81 -15.06
N LEU A 53 5.47 12.89 -15.17
CA LEU A 53 5.22 12.12 -16.38
C LEU A 53 4.72 13.00 -17.53
N SER A 54 3.79 13.91 -17.26
CA SER A 54 3.25 14.82 -18.29
C SER A 54 4.33 15.69 -18.90
N ASN A 55 5.28 16.16 -18.09
CA ASN A 55 6.40 16.97 -18.56
C ASN A 55 7.39 16.11 -19.34
N SER A 56 7.85 14.99 -18.77
CA SER A 56 8.83 14.12 -19.44
C SER A 56 8.34 13.58 -20.79
N TRP A 57 7.06 13.26 -20.92
CA TRP A 57 6.53 12.72 -22.17
C TRP A 57 6.29 13.79 -23.25
N ARG A 58 6.08 15.05 -22.86
CA ARG A 58 6.08 16.16 -23.83
C ARG A 58 7.45 16.33 -24.46
N ASP A 59 8.51 16.21 -23.67
CA ASP A 59 9.89 16.34 -24.16
C ASP A 59 10.30 15.21 -25.12
N VAL A 60 9.68 14.03 -25.02
CA VAL A 60 9.93 12.87 -25.89
C VAL A 60 9.20 12.99 -27.24
N LEU A 61 8.12 13.76 -27.30
CA LEU A 61 7.27 13.92 -28.50
C LEU A 61 7.54 15.22 -29.27
N ALA A 62 8.41 16.10 -28.76
CA ALA A 62 8.89 17.32 -29.40
C ALA A 62 10.16 17.06 -30.22
#